data_AF-A0A7S3STQ6-F1
#
_entry.id   AF-A0A7S3STQ6-F1
#
_cell.length_a   1.000
_cell.length_b   1.000
_cell.length_c   1.000
_cell.angle_alpha   90.00
_cell.angle_beta   90.00
_cell.angle_gamma   90.00
#
_symmetry.space_group_name_H-M   'P 1'
#
loop_
_entity.id
_entity.type
_entity.pdbx_description
1 polymer ?
#
loop_
_entity_poly.entity_id
_entity_poly.type
_entity_poly.pdbx_seq_one_letter_code
_entity_poly.pdbx_strand_id
1 'polypeptide(L)'
;AAALFGASRLHAVLNSLSADFIAASFALLREGGGWGEIGKRAVWSAERQLAASPSARCVALALDSAMEQRPCWMRGVLRLLSSRAAAGVVHGLPLVTFALERNVQAAFRCLQSGANTGKVVVRVPTCAEVAPRGVHVVTGGTGGLGLLTGRWLGEGGAAAVALA
;
A
#
# COMPACT_ATOMS: atom_id res chain seq x y z
N ALA A 1 -9.88 -27.47 2.60
CA ALA A 1 -9.98 -26.81 1.28
C ALA A 1 -10.45 -27.78 0.19
N ALA A 2 -9.74 -28.89 -0.09
CA ALA A 2 -10.13 -29.84 -1.14
C ALA A 2 -11.58 -30.39 -1.00
N ALA A 3 -12.05 -30.64 0.22
CA ALA A 3 -13.42 -31.09 0.48
C ALA A 3 -14.51 -30.06 0.07
N LEU A 4 -14.19 -28.76 0.02
CA LEU A 4 -15.15 -27.69 -0.36
C LEU A 4 -15.33 -27.58 -1.87
N PHE A 5 -14.37 -28.05 -2.67
CA PHE A 5 -14.40 -27.94 -4.13
C PHE A 5 -14.76 -29.26 -4.82
N GLY A 6 -14.95 -30.36 -4.09
CA GLY A 6 -15.11 -31.69 -4.68
C GLY A 6 -13.94 -32.03 -5.62
N ALA A 7 -14.23 -32.52 -6.83
CA ALA A 7 -13.23 -32.74 -7.88
C ALA A 7 -12.82 -31.44 -8.60
N SER A 8 -13.52 -30.33 -8.40
CA SER A 8 -13.25 -29.07 -9.08
C SER A 8 -11.96 -28.43 -8.59
N ARG A 9 -11.28 -27.73 -9.50
CA ARG A 9 -10.00 -27.05 -9.27
C ARG A 9 -10.13 -25.58 -9.63
N LEU A 10 -9.26 -24.74 -9.05
CA LEU A 10 -9.31 -23.29 -9.20
C LEU A 10 -8.76 -22.85 -10.57
N HIS A 11 -9.47 -21.91 -11.20
CA HIS A 11 -9.05 -21.32 -12.46
C HIS A 11 -7.85 -20.39 -12.29
N ALA A 12 -7.79 -19.70 -11.15
CA ALA A 12 -6.68 -18.86 -10.77
C ALA A 12 -6.52 -18.84 -9.24
N VAL A 13 -5.30 -18.60 -8.80
CA VAL A 13 -4.93 -18.39 -7.41
C VAL A 13 -4.11 -17.09 -7.32
N LEU A 14 -4.50 -16.21 -6.40
CA LEU A 14 -3.71 -15.04 -6.01
C LEU A 14 -3.09 -15.34 -4.64
N ASN A 15 -1.81 -15.67 -4.62
CA ASN A 15 -1.10 -16.09 -3.40
C ASN A 15 -0.38 -14.91 -2.73
N SER A 16 -0.47 -14.87 -1.40
CA SER A 16 0.36 -14.04 -0.52
C SER A 16 0.97 -14.84 0.63
N LEU A 17 0.71 -16.15 0.69
CA LEU A 17 1.19 -17.05 1.74
C LEU A 17 2.59 -17.56 1.41
N SER A 18 3.30 -18.05 2.42
CA SER A 18 4.69 -18.51 2.30
C SER A 18 4.85 -19.98 2.73
N ALA A 19 6.04 -20.54 2.50
CA ALA A 19 6.41 -21.90 2.88
C ALA A 19 5.43 -22.94 2.31
N ASP A 20 5.01 -23.91 3.13
CA ASP A 20 4.20 -25.05 2.70
C ASP A 20 2.82 -24.65 2.15
N PHE A 21 2.33 -23.46 2.53
CA PHE A 21 1.09 -22.92 1.99
C PHE A 21 1.18 -22.59 0.49
N ILE A 22 2.37 -22.36 -0.05
CA ILE A 22 2.55 -22.17 -1.50
C ILE A 22 2.22 -23.48 -2.21
N ALA A 23 2.80 -24.61 -1.76
CA ALA A 23 2.54 -25.93 -2.33
C ALA A 23 1.07 -26.32 -2.20
N ALA A 24 0.48 -26.10 -1.02
CA ALA A 24 -0.92 -26.38 -0.78
C ALA A 24 -1.86 -25.55 -1.67
N SER A 25 -1.58 -24.25 -1.84
CA SER A 25 -2.38 -23.37 -2.71
C SER A 25 -2.19 -23.70 -4.19
N PHE A 26 -0.98 -24.06 -4.60
CA PHE A 26 -0.67 -24.43 -5.98
C PHE A 26 -1.37 -25.74 -6.38
N ALA A 27 -1.43 -26.72 -5.48
CA ALA A 27 -2.13 -27.99 -5.70
C ALA A 27 -3.65 -27.83 -5.94
N LEU A 28 -4.23 -26.67 -5.58
CA LEU A 28 -5.63 -26.36 -5.85
C LEU A 28 -5.86 -25.85 -7.27
N LEU A 29 -4.81 -25.48 -8.02
CA LEU A 29 -4.94 -25.04 -9.40
C LEU A 29 -5.38 -26.18 -10.32
N ARG A 30 -6.17 -25.82 -11.32
CA ARG A 30 -6.46 -26.69 -12.46
C ARG A 30 -5.31 -26.64 -13.46
N GLU A 31 -5.26 -27.64 -14.34
CA GLU A 31 -4.38 -27.61 -15.51
C GLU A 31 -4.63 -26.35 -16.36
N GLY A 32 -3.56 -25.64 -16.75
CA GLY A 32 -3.70 -24.35 -17.46
C GLY A 32 -4.13 -23.16 -16.58
N GLY A 33 -4.22 -23.36 -15.26
CA GLY A 33 -4.61 -22.34 -14.29
C GLY A 33 -3.64 -21.16 -14.20
N GLY A 34 -4.14 -20.02 -13.72
CA GLY A 34 -3.35 -18.82 -13.50
C GLY A 34 -2.83 -18.70 -12.07
N TRP A 35 -1.53 -18.55 -11.88
CA TRP A 35 -0.92 -18.28 -10.59
C TRP A 35 -0.42 -16.83 -10.55
N GLY A 36 -0.97 -16.03 -9.63
CA GLY A 36 -0.49 -14.69 -9.32
C GLY A 36 0.18 -14.67 -7.96
N GLU A 37 1.47 -14.39 -7.91
CA GLU A 37 2.23 -14.27 -6.64
C GLU A 37 2.38 -12.80 -6.26
N ILE A 38 1.82 -12.38 -5.12
CA ILE A 38 2.04 -11.04 -4.55
C ILE A 38 2.97 -11.06 -3.33
N GLY A 39 3.28 -12.25 -2.80
CA GLY A 39 4.29 -12.43 -1.78
C GLY A 39 5.70 -12.14 -2.31
N LYS A 40 6.58 -11.68 -1.42
CA LYS A 40 8.00 -11.42 -1.74
C LYS A 40 8.96 -12.43 -1.11
N ARG A 41 8.46 -13.30 -0.23
CA ARG A 41 9.24 -14.28 0.53
C ARG A 41 9.00 -15.68 -0.02
N ALA A 42 10.06 -16.47 -0.14
CA ALA A 42 9.99 -17.87 -0.58
C ALA A 42 9.26 -18.08 -1.92
N VAL A 43 9.27 -17.06 -2.79
CA VAL A 43 8.70 -17.14 -4.14
C VAL A 43 9.39 -18.28 -4.90
N TRP A 44 8.59 -19.17 -5.49
CA TRP A 44 9.14 -20.29 -6.27
C TRP A 44 9.86 -19.78 -7.51
N SER A 45 10.99 -20.42 -7.83
CA SER A 45 11.69 -20.18 -9.09
C SER A 45 10.86 -20.67 -10.29
N ALA A 46 11.19 -20.17 -11.48
CA ALA A 46 10.50 -20.58 -12.71
C ALA A 46 10.64 -22.10 -12.96
N GLU A 47 11.81 -22.68 -12.66
CA GLU A 47 12.07 -24.12 -12.81
C GLU A 47 11.18 -24.93 -11.89
N ARG A 48 11.03 -24.50 -10.63
CA ARG A 48 10.15 -25.17 -9.66
C ARG A 48 8.68 -25.08 -10.08
N GLN A 49 8.24 -23.91 -10.58
CA GLN A 49 6.88 -23.73 -11.08
C GLN A 49 6.60 -24.64 -12.28
N LEU A 50 7.54 -24.70 -13.24
CA LEU A 50 7.44 -25.55 -14.43
C LEU A 50 7.42 -27.04 -14.06
N ALA A 51 8.27 -27.46 -13.13
CA ALA A 51 8.29 -28.84 -12.63
C ALA A 51 6.99 -29.22 -11.90
N ALA A 52 6.37 -28.27 -11.19
CA ALA A 52 5.11 -28.50 -10.49
C ALA A 52 3.91 -28.57 -11.45
N SER A 53 3.86 -27.72 -12.47
CA SER A 53 2.83 -27.77 -13.51
C SER A 53 3.30 -27.05 -14.78
N PRO A 54 3.69 -27.79 -15.85
CA PRO A 54 4.15 -27.19 -17.10
C PRO A 54 3.13 -26.29 -17.79
N SER A 55 1.84 -26.55 -17.58
CA SER A 55 0.74 -25.79 -18.18
C SER A 55 0.32 -24.57 -17.36
N ALA A 56 0.80 -24.39 -16.13
CA ALA A 56 0.37 -23.29 -15.27
C ALA A 56 0.97 -21.96 -15.74
N ARG A 57 0.13 -20.92 -15.82
CA ARG A 57 0.57 -19.56 -16.16
C ARG A 57 0.91 -18.81 -14.89
N CYS A 58 2.19 -18.72 -14.58
CA CYS A 58 2.67 -18.12 -13.34
C CYS A 58 3.21 -16.71 -13.58
N VAL A 59 2.77 -15.75 -12.77
CA VAL A 59 3.23 -14.36 -12.81
C VAL A 59 3.52 -13.86 -11.39
N ALA A 60 4.72 -13.33 -11.19
CA ALA A 60 5.03 -12.51 -10.02
C ALA A 60 4.47 -11.10 -10.22
N LEU A 61 3.56 -10.70 -9.34
CA LEU A 61 2.86 -9.41 -9.37
C LEU A 61 3.57 -8.41 -8.45
N ALA A 62 4.70 -7.89 -8.92
CA ALA A 62 5.45 -6.81 -8.27
C ALA A 62 4.94 -5.43 -8.74
N LEU A 63 3.91 -4.90 -8.06
CA LEU A 63 3.29 -3.62 -8.43
C LEU A 63 4.26 -2.44 -8.33
N ASP A 64 5.14 -2.44 -7.33
CA ASP A 64 6.19 -1.44 -7.13
C ASP A 64 7.09 -1.32 -8.35
N SER A 65 7.67 -2.43 -8.83
CA SER A 65 8.50 -2.43 -10.03
C SER A 65 7.68 -2.12 -11.30
N ALA A 66 6.44 -2.63 -11.38
CA ALA A 66 5.58 -2.42 -12.54
C ALA A 66 5.17 -0.95 -12.71
N MET A 67 4.95 -0.22 -11.61
CA MET A 67 4.62 1.21 -11.62
C MET A 67 5.73 2.03 -12.24
N GLU A 68 6.98 1.75 -11.87
CA GLU A 68 8.17 2.45 -12.36
C GLU A 68 8.47 2.08 -13.82
N GLN A 69 8.48 0.79 -14.14
CA GLN A 69 8.89 0.30 -15.47
C GLN A 69 7.81 0.47 -16.54
N ARG A 70 6.53 0.54 -16.16
CA ARG A 70 5.39 0.56 -17.10
C ARG A 70 4.35 1.62 -16.72
N PRO A 71 4.71 2.91 -16.74
CA PRO A 71 3.82 3.99 -16.30
C PRO A 71 2.54 4.10 -17.14
N CYS A 72 2.59 3.81 -18.44
CA CYS A 72 1.39 3.81 -19.29
C CYS A 72 0.38 2.72 -18.91
N TRP A 73 0.87 1.53 -18.54
CA TRP A 73 0.02 0.45 -18.04
C TRP A 73 -0.60 0.83 -16.70
N MET A 74 0.19 1.35 -15.75
CA MET A 74 -0.31 1.80 -14.45
C MET A 74 -1.37 2.91 -14.58
N ARG A 75 -1.17 3.86 -15.50
CA ARG A 75 -2.20 4.86 -15.83
C ARG A 75 -3.50 4.21 -16.28
N GLY A 76 -3.44 3.16 -17.10
CA GLY A 76 -4.60 2.37 -17.49
C GLY A 76 -5.30 1.71 -16.30
N VAL A 77 -4.53 1.09 -15.40
CA VAL A 77 -5.05 0.48 -14.16
C VAL A 77 -5.74 1.50 -13.27
N LEU A 78 -5.14 2.68 -13.07
CA LEU A 78 -5.74 3.76 -12.28
C LEU A 78 -7.01 4.33 -12.91
N ARG A 79 -7.08 4.44 -14.25
CA ARG A 79 -8.30 4.83 -14.96
C ARG A 79 -9.42 3.80 -14.77
N LEU A 80 -9.09 2.52 -14.86
CA LEU A 80 -10.04 1.43 -14.59
C LEU A 80 -10.52 1.48 -13.14
N LEU A 81 -9.63 1.70 -12.18
CA LEU A 81 -10.00 1.81 -10.78
C LEU A 81 -10.93 3.01 -10.54
N SER A 82 -10.61 4.17 -11.14
CA SER A 82 -11.43 5.38 -11.07
C SER A 82 -12.82 5.16 -11.67
N SER A 83 -12.94 4.52 -12.83
CA SER A 83 -14.25 4.23 -13.44
C SER A 83 -15.08 3.26 -12.59
N ARG A 84 -14.44 2.24 -11.99
CA ARG A 84 -15.13 1.30 -11.09
C ARG A 84 -15.54 1.96 -9.77
N ALA A 85 -14.75 2.89 -9.26
CA ALA A 85 -15.10 3.69 -8.08
C ALA A 85 -16.29 4.62 -8.40
N ALA A 86 -16.28 5.31 -9.54
CA ALA A 86 -17.39 6.16 -9.99
C ALA A 86 -18.69 5.35 -10.21
N ALA A 87 -18.56 4.10 -10.66
CA ALA A 87 -19.69 3.17 -10.80
C ALA A 87 -20.13 2.51 -9.49
N GLY A 88 -19.50 2.85 -8.35
CA GLY A 88 -19.83 2.27 -7.05
C GLY A 88 -19.49 0.79 -6.88
N VAL A 89 -18.62 0.23 -7.74
CA VAL A 89 -18.18 -1.17 -7.67
C VAL A 89 -17.10 -1.37 -6.59
N VAL A 90 -16.33 -0.32 -6.30
CA VAL A 90 -15.26 -0.35 -5.30
C VAL A 90 -15.74 0.37 -4.05
N HIS A 91 -15.63 -0.32 -2.91
CA HIS A 91 -16.00 0.22 -1.60
C HIS A 91 -14.76 0.31 -0.71
N GLY A 92 -14.80 1.22 0.27
CA GLY A 92 -13.76 1.33 1.28
C GLY A 92 -13.68 0.07 2.14
N LEU A 93 -12.46 -0.30 2.53
CA LEU A 93 -12.24 -1.34 3.55
C LEU A 93 -12.51 -0.77 4.95
N PRO A 94 -12.87 -1.61 5.94
CA PRO A 94 -12.88 -1.20 7.33
C PRO A 94 -11.55 -0.53 7.73
N LEU A 95 -11.63 0.59 8.44
CA LEU A 95 -10.45 1.38 8.83
C LEU A 95 -10.20 1.26 10.33
N VAL A 96 -8.96 0.98 10.70
CA VAL A 96 -8.48 1.09 12.09
C VAL A 96 -7.55 2.28 12.16
N THR A 97 -7.99 3.34 12.84
CA THR A 97 -7.35 4.66 12.76
C THR A 97 -6.60 5.02 14.03
N PHE A 98 -5.38 5.52 13.87
CA PHE A 98 -4.53 5.99 14.97
C PHE A 98 -4.04 7.42 14.68
N ALA A 99 -4.02 8.29 15.68
CA ALA A 99 -3.42 9.63 15.54
C ALA A 99 -1.88 9.52 15.52
N LEU A 100 -1.23 10.20 14.57
CA LEU A 100 0.24 10.20 14.42
C LEU A 100 0.94 10.61 15.72
N GLU A 101 0.49 11.71 16.33
CA GLU A 101 1.13 12.35 17.49
C GLU A 101 1.18 11.47 18.74
N ARG A 102 0.19 10.59 18.93
CA ARG A 102 -0.01 9.86 20.20
C ARG A 102 0.10 8.35 20.04
N ASN A 103 -0.27 7.83 18.87
CA ASN A 103 -0.61 6.42 18.72
C ASN A 103 0.08 5.72 17.54
N VAL A 104 1.12 6.33 16.93
CA VAL A 104 1.83 5.72 15.78
C VAL A 104 2.42 4.35 16.12
N GLN A 105 3.02 4.19 17.30
CA GLN A 105 3.57 2.88 17.71
C GLN A 105 2.46 1.83 17.90
N ALA A 106 1.29 2.23 18.40
CA ALA A 106 0.15 1.33 18.52
C ALA A 106 -0.36 0.88 17.15
N ALA A 107 -0.32 1.76 16.14
CA ALA A 107 -0.64 1.40 14.75
C ALA A 107 0.28 0.30 14.21
N PHE A 108 1.60 0.43 14.42
CA PHE A 108 2.56 -0.60 14.01
C PHE A 108 2.38 -1.92 14.76
N ARG A 109 2.10 -1.88 16.08
CA ARG A 109 1.79 -3.10 16.86
C ARG A 109 0.51 -3.79 16.38
N CYS A 110 -0.53 -3.03 16.05
CA CYS A 110 -1.78 -3.55 15.47
C CYS A 110 -1.56 -4.19 14.10
N LEU A 111 -0.68 -3.60 13.27
CA LEU A 111 -0.30 -4.19 11.99
C LEU A 111 0.51 -5.48 12.19
N GLN A 112 1.50 -5.46 13.09
CA GLN A 112 2.38 -6.60 13.39
C GLN A 112 1.62 -7.81 13.94
N SER A 113 0.61 -7.59 14.79
CA SER A 113 -0.16 -8.68 15.37
C SER A 113 -1.06 -9.41 14.35
N GLY A 114 -1.32 -8.80 13.19
CA GLY A 114 -2.23 -9.35 12.19
C GLY A 114 -3.71 -9.34 12.61
N ALA A 115 -4.05 -8.72 13.75
CA ALA A 115 -5.41 -8.72 14.29
C ALA A 115 -6.37 -7.72 13.60
N ASN A 116 -5.87 -6.94 12.62
CA ASN A 116 -6.68 -5.97 11.90
C ASN A 116 -7.39 -6.63 10.71
N THR A 117 -8.63 -6.20 10.47
CA THR A 117 -9.35 -6.46 9.22
C THR A 117 -9.46 -5.15 8.46
N GLY A 118 -9.07 -5.13 7.18
CA GLY A 118 -9.10 -3.94 6.35
C GLY A 118 -7.78 -3.16 6.38
N LYS A 119 -7.83 -1.85 6.68
CA LYS A 119 -6.67 -0.95 6.58
C LYS A 119 -6.36 -0.27 7.91
N VAL A 120 -5.13 -0.42 8.38
CA VAL A 120 -4.58 0.43 9.45
C VAL A 120 -4.17 1.78 8.87
N VAL A 121 -4.70 2.86 9.43
CA VAL A 121 -4.50 4.24 8.95
C VAL A 121 -3.91 5.09 10.07
N VAL A 122 -2.81 5.79 9.77
CA VAL A 122 -2.27 6.82 10.65
C VAL A 122 -2.77 8.17 10.17
N ARG A 123 -3.58 8.84 10.99
CA ARG A 123 -4.04 10.20 10.74
C ARG A 123 -2.94 11.17 11.10
N VAL A 124 -2.37 11.80 10.08
CA VAL A 124 -1.52 12.96 10.22
C VAL A 124 -2.44 14.14 10.53
N PRO A 125 -2.18 14.91 11.62
CA PRO A 125 -2.89 16.16 11.83
C PRO A 125 -2.70 17.00 10.57
N THR A 126 -3.79 17.47 10.00
CA THR A 126 -3.69 18.65 9.15
C THR A 126 -3.14 19.73 10.06
N CYS A 127 -1.91 20.19 9.82
CA CYS A 127 -1.49 21.50 10.31
C CYS A 127 -2.66 22.40 9.94
N ALA A 128 -3.34 22.98 10.92
CA ALA A 128 -4.54 23.74 10.65
C ALA A 128 -4.21 24.69 9.50
N GLU A 129 -5.04 24.72 8.45
CA GLU A 129 -4.96 25.71 7.36
C GLU A 129 -5.26 27.13 7.89
N VAL A 130 -4.91 27.41 9.15
CA VAL A 130 -4.68 28.77 9.58
C VAL A 130 -3.40 29.16 8.88
N ALA A 131 -3.57 29.71 7.68
CA ALA A 131 -2.55 30.52 7.03
C ALA A 131 -1.94 31.39 8.13
N PRO A 132 -0.62 31.32 8.39
CA PRO A 132 0.01 32.18 9.37
C PRO A 132 -0.31 33.61 8.98
N ARG A 133 -1.31 34.26 9.61
CA ARG A 133 -1.69 35.64 9.33
C ARG A 133 -0.97 36.55 10.31
N GLY A 134 -0.76 37.80 9.92
CA GLY A 134 -0.12 38.80 10.78
C GLY A 134 1.41 38.67 10.85
N VAL A 135 1.98 39.20 11.93
CA VAL A 135 3.44 39.30 12.12
C VAL A 135 3.93 38.19 13.04
N HIS A 136 4.97 37.48 12.61
CA HIS A 136 5.56 36.36 13.34
C HIS A 136 7.01 36.65 13.71
N VAL A 137 7.45 36.19 14.87
CA VAL A 137 8.85 36.22 15.30
C VAL A 137 9.35 34.79 15.45
N VAL A 138 10.44 34.45 14.76
CA VAL A 138 11.15 33.17 14.90
C VAL A 138 12.42 33.41 15.69
N THR A 139 12.43 32.99 16.95
CA THR A 139 13.63 33.02 17.81
C THR A 139 14.59 31.88 17.45
N GLY A 140 15.89 32.17 17.39
CA GLY A 140 16.86 31.30 16.70
C GLY A 140 16.68 31.31 15.18
N GLY A 141 16.03 32.33 14.63
CA GLY A 141 15.57 32.40 13.24
C GLY A 141 16.69 32.45 12.21
N THR A 142 17.89 32.83 12.63
CA THR A 142 19.09 32.92 11.78
C THR A 142 19.82 31.59 11.60
N GLY A 143 19.42 30.53 12.31
CA GLY A 143 19.92 29.16 12.11
C GLY A 143 19.27 28.46 10.91
N GLY A 144 19.81 27.30 10.50
CA GLY A 144 19.31 26.57 9.32
C GLY A 144 17.81 26.22 9.37
N LEU A 145 17.34 25.71 10.51
CA LEU A 145 15.91 25.44 10.72
C LEU A 145 15.08 26.73 10.85
N GLY A 146 15.64 27.77 11.45
CA GLY A 146 15.00 29.08 11.59
C GLY A 146 14.69 29.72 10.24
N LEU A 147 15.65 29.68 9.31
CA LEU A 147 15.49 30.18 7.94
C LEU A 147 14.42 29.41 7.16
N LEU A 148 14.42 28.07 7.27
CA LEU A 148 13.40 27.22 6.63
C LEU A 148 12.00 27.50 7.20
N THR A 149 11.90 27.67 8.53
CA THR A 149 10.65 27.99 9.21
C THR A 149 10.14 29.37 8.81
N GLY A 150 11.02 30.38 8.73
CA GLY A 150 10.66 31.72 8.28
C GLY A 150 10.19 31.75 6.83
N ARG A 151 10.85 30.97 5.95
CA ARG A 151 10.41 30.79 4.55
C ARG A 151 9.01 30.15 4.49
N TRP A 152 8.79 29.08 5.24
CA TRP A 152 7.49 28.41 5.30
C TRP A 152 6.38 29.35 5.82
N LEU A 153 6.66 30.18 6.82
CA LEU A 153 5.70 31.19 7.32
C LEU A 153 5.37 32.25 6.26
N GLY A 154 6.37 32.74 5.53
CA GLY A 154 6.17 33.69 4.43
C GLY A 154 5.36 33.10 3.28
N GLU A 155 5.71 31.90 2.82
CA GLU A 155 4.97 31.15 1.79
C GLU A 155 3.54 30.79 2.24
N GLY A 156 3.33 30.59 3.54
CA GLY A 156 2.04 30.32 4.16
C GLY A 156 1.12 31.53 4.32
N GLY A 157 1.60 32.75 4.05
CA GLY A 157 0.77 33.97 4.06
C GLY A 157 0.99 34.92 5.25
N ALA A 158 2.12 34.81 5.97
CA ALA A 158 2.49 35.78 6.99
C ALA A 158 2.67 37.18 6.39
N ALA A 159 2.13 38.19 7.07
CA ALA A 159 2.27 39.58 6.64
C ALA A 159 3.72 40.08 6.84
N ALA A 160 4.39 39.61 7.90
CA ALA A 160 5.81 39.81 8.11
C ALA A 160 6.39 38.69 9.00
N VAL A 161 7.67 38.37 8.79
CA VAL A 161 8.41 37.41 9.59
C VAL A 161 9.70 38.08 10.04
N ALA A 162 9.88 38.23 11.35
CA ALA A 162 11.13 38.66 11.96
C ALA A 162 11.93 37.42 12.41
N LEU A 163 13.20 37.38 12.04
CA LEU A 163 14.15 36.34 12.48
C LEU A 163 15.02 36.95 13.57
N ALA A 164 14.89 36.44 14.80
CA ALA A 164 15.66 36.87 15.97
C ALA A 164 16.62 35.76 16.41
#